data_AF-A0A8J3CHV1-F1
#
_entry.id   AF-A0A8J3CHV1-F1
#
_cell.length_a   1.000
_cell.length_b   1.000
_cell.length_c   1.000
_cell.angle_alpha   90.00
_cell.angle_beta   90.00
_cell.angle_gamma   90.00
#
_symmetry.space_group_name_H-M   'P 1'
#
loop_
_entity.id
_entity.type
_entity.pdbx_description
1 polymer ?
#
loop_
_entity_poly.entity_id
_entity_poly.type
_entity_poly.pdbx_seq_one_letter_code
_entity_poly.pdbx_strand_id
1 'polypeptide(L)'
;MLKWIYEHAFANWLHSKGSGKEVNKWFTHVAQATTQRAQENDDALSIAEKVLKRLGNDPISPAKFMSELISETQKLSGSQTEKQDNVKAAKALENFKLDWFVKAFEKFINNDQQTELKRLLQRQANGNEPMIGEGLKAEEKLNFTVIQESLQANLEAPTDDQKETEQKAYIYYVLHLMTNDAVSLLRHQLQKWWILYNQWQKDPAFKQGEFYIDKQQTKLYRRWTAVMDLYLLIQQAQFLRQGQATGNMKTLPSWVYDRYEADEHGKKDYVNDLFHQGSHTLIPYRHLRLLERYGYAQIHQLLQKNNAPTISHTHHVHPWLTRDENALAQAHAYKEELHQAWVKHSENPSDEKALTDAQIEHYKQVISIISAAKQQQSAVLLQDEFKRYQLLINILGRLVDYASLWERDVVFICCALLHQLHQTQPNVLTPIASMKEKDRKKSLNEGELSSLVDQVIEKSDLNATPTITALYAALKRMGYKKPSERANGCKMSKYKDTRNQLAHFGMLHPKQDKLSLSSLIDTTRELMSYDRKLKNAVSYSIIDMLERDGLSVKLTFKDHRIESAKVDSRTIIHLKGEKDPYDQPITERQHGEHYVQLVQQLF
;
A
#
# COMPACT_ATOMS: atom_id res chain seq x y z
N MET A 1 15.53 -15.69 4.97
CA MET A 1 16.54 -15.99 3.92
C MET A 1 15.91 -16.06 2.52
N LEU A 2 15.01 -17.03 2.24
CA LEU A 2 14.37 -17.19 0.92
C LEU A 2 13.73 -15.92 0.36
N LYS A 3 12.97 -15.18 1.18
CA LYS A 3 12.36 -13.90 0.77
C LYS A 3 13.40 -12.89 0.24
N TRP A 4 14.52 -12.75 0.93
CA TRP A 4 15.58 -11.81 0.52
C TRP A 4 16.21 -12.25 -0.82
N ILE A 5 16.48 -13.54 -0.96
CA ILE A 5 17.01 -14.11 -2.21
C ILE A 5 16.05 -13.88 -3.36
N TYR A 6 14.74 -14.08 -3.14
CA TYR A 6 13.70 -13.80 -4.12
C TYR A 6 13.68 -12.32 -4.54
N GLU A 7 13.61 -11.42 -3.56
CA GLU A 7 13.44 -9.98 -3.81
C GLU A 7 14.69 -9.32 -4.43
N HIS A 8 15.88 -9.88 -4.20
CA HIS A 8 17.15 -9.24 -4.58
C HIS A 8 17.91 -10.07 -5.61
N ALA A 9 18.39 -11.26 -5.23
CA ALA A 9 19.25 -12.08 -6.08
C ALA A 9 18.51 -12.60 -7.32
N PHE A 10 17.31 -13.16 -7.13
CA PHE A 10 16.47 -13.65 -8.22
C PHE A 10 15.97 -12.51 -9.11
N ALA A 11 15.49 -11.41 -8.52
CA ALA A 11 15.06 -10.25 -9.30
C ALA A 11 16.20 -9.68 -10.17
N ASN A 12 17.40 -9.51 -9.62
CA ASN A 12 18.57 -9.06 -10.36
C ASN A 12 19.04 -10.07 -11.41
N TRP A 13 18.98 -11.37 -11.10
CA TRP A 13 19.26 -12.43 -12.05
C TRP A 13 18.26 -12.39 -13.22
N LEU A 14 16.97 -12.21 -12.94
CA LEU A 14 15.90 -12.09 -13.94
C LEU A 14 16.12 -10.87 -14.86
N HIS A 15 16.57 -9.75 -14.29
CA HIS A 15 16.86 -8.52 -15.03
C HIS A 15 18.17 -8.59 -15.85
N SER A 16 19.26 -9.11 -15.27
CA SER A 16 20.59 -9.18 -15.91
C SER A 16 20.63 -10.19 -17.07
N LYS A 17 19.78 -11.21 -17.04
CA LYS A 17 19.66 -12.23 -18.07
C LYS A 17 18.76 -11.83 -19.25
N GLY A 18 18.11 -10.66 -19.18
CA GLY A 18 17.16 -10.14 -20.17
C GLY A 18 17.79 -9.71 -21.51
N SER A 19 18.22 -10.68 -22.32
CA SER A 19 18.40 -10.60 -23.78
C SER A 19 19.03 -11.88 -24.40
N GLY A 20 19.45 -12.85 -23.59
CA GLY A 20 20.10 -14.06 -24.10
C GLY A 20 19.13 -15.10 -24.69
N LYS A 21 19.51 -15.73 -25.82
CA LYS A 21 18.75 -16.84 -26.45
C LYS A 21 18.46 -18.01 -25.49
N GLU A 22 19.41 -18.33 -24.62
CA GLU A 22 19.30 -19.38 -23.58
C GLU A 22 18.18 -19.10 -22.58
N VAL A 23 18.06 -17.84 -22.19
CA VAL A 23 17.12 -17.37 -21.18
C VAL A 23 15.70 -17.34 -21.78
N ASN A 24 15.57 -17.00 -23.06
CA ASN A 24 14.29 -17.09 -23.77
C ASN A 24 13.83 -18.54 -23.93
N LYS A 25 14.73 -19.48 -24.28
CA LYS A 25 14.39 -20.91 -24.30
C LYS A 25 13.88 -21.38 -22.94
N TRP A 26 14.54 -20.94 -21.87
CA TRP A 26 14.09 -21.22 -20.51
C TRP A 26 12.73 -20.59 -20.22
N PHE A 27 12.51 -19.33 -20.59
CA PHE A 27 11.23 -18.64 -20.41
C PHE A 27 10.09 -19.32 -21.15
N THR A 28 10.30 -19.70 -22.40
CA THR A 28 9.34 -20.45 -23.19
C THR A 28 9.06 -21.81 -22.53
N HIS A 29 10.07 -22.49 -21.99
CA HIS A 29 9.89 -23.77 -21.31
C HIS A 29 9.12 -23.63 -19.99
N VAL A 30 9.41 -22.62 -19.17
CA VAL A 30 8.63 -22.35 -17.94
C VAL A 30 7.19 -21.98 -18.29
N ALA A 31 7.00 -21.11 -19.28
CA ALA A 31 5.67 -20.77 -19.75
C ALA A 31 4.92 -22.01 -20.26
N GLN A 32 5.54 -22.87 -21.08
CA GLN A 32 4.97 -24.12 -21.55
C GLN A 32 4.63 -25.10 -20.41
N ALA A 33 5.51 -25.25 -19.42
CA ALA A 33 5.26 -26.12 -18.26
C ALA A 33 4.10 -25.60 -17.39
N THR A 34 4.01 -24.27 -17.21
CA THR A 34 2.88 -23.64 -16.52
C THR A 34 1.60 -23.75 -17.35
N THR A 35 1.67 -23.58 -18.67
CA THR A 35 0.57 -23.78 -19.62
C THR A 35 0.09 -25.22 -19.61
N GLN A 36 0.99 -26.21 -19.52
CA GLN A 36 0.62 -27.63 -19.45
C GLN A 36 -0.13 -27.97 -18.16
N ARG A 37 0.24 -27.38 -17.02
CA ARG A 37 -0.57 -27.45 -15.78
C ARG A 37 -1.90 -26.70 -15.89
N ALA A 38 -1.93 -25.59 -16.63
CA ALA A 38 -3.15 -24.86 -16.92
C ALA A 38 -4.10 -25.58 -17.89
N GLN A 39 -3.75 -26.76 -18.44
CA GLN A 39 -4.63 -27.60 -19.25
C GLN A 39 -5.86 -28.11 -18.48
N GLU A 40 -5.87 -27.97 -17.16
CA GLU A 40 -7.04 -28.22 -16.30
C GLU A 40 -8.05 -27.04 -16.33
N ASN A 41 -7.74 -25.93 -17.03
CA ASN A 41 -8.57 -24.73 -17.13
C ASN A 41 -8.51 -24.08 -18.55
N ASP A 42 -9.42 -24.50 -19.43
CA ASP A 42 -9.46 -24.17 -20.87
C ASP A 42 -9.39 -22.67 -21.22
N ASP A 43 -10.02 -21.80 -20.43
CA ASP A 43 -10.08 -20.36 -20.70
C ASP A 43 -8.73 -19.65 -20.48
N ALA A 44 -8.02 -20.06 -19.43
CA ALA A 44 -6.71 -19.52 -19.07
C ALA A 44 -5.65 -19.93 -20.10
N LEU A 45 -5.73 -21.19 -20.52
CA LEU A 45 -4.89 -21.80 -21.53
C LEU A 45 -5.03 -21.06 -22.86
N SER A 46 -6.27 -20.84 -23.32
CA SER A 46 -6.56 -20.13 -24.57
C SER A 46 -5.96 -18.72 -24.60
N ILE A 47 -6.01 -17.99 -23.48
CA ILE A 47 -5.49 -16.61 -23.39
C ILE A 47 -3.95 -16.63 -23.26
N ALA A 48 -3.39 -17.48 -22.40
CA ALA A 48 -1.94 -17.60 -22.25
C ALA A 48 -1.27 -18.07 -23.55
N GLU A 49 -1.87 -19.04 -24.25
CA GLU A 49 -1.45 -19.45 -25.59
C GLU A 49 -1.61 -18.35 -26.61
N LYS A 50 -2.70 -17.57 -26.59
CA LYS A 50 -2.86 -16.41 -27.49
C LYS A 50 -1.77 -15.37 -27.22
N VAL A 51 -1.41 -15.12 -25.97
CA VAL A 51 -0.32 -14.21 -25.61
C VAL A 51 1.01 -14.79 -26.08
N LEU A 52 1.31 -16.06 -25.80
CA LEU A 52 2.52 -16.75 -26.28
C LEU A 52 2.62 -16.78 -27.81
N LYS A 53 1.51 -17.02 -28.52
CA LYS A 53 1.42 -17.02 -29.99
C LYS A 53 1.58 -15.61 -30.57
N ARG A 54 0.96 -14.59 -29.98
CA ARG A 54 1.11 -13.17 -30.37
C ARG A 54 2.55 -12.67 -30.19
N LEU A 55 3.24 -13.23 -29.20
CA LEU A 55 4.60 -12.88 -28.85
C LEU A 55 5.66 -13.52 -29.77
N GLY A 56 5.32 -14.57 -30.51
CA GLY A 56 6.21 -15.16 -31.53
C GLY A 56 7.52 -15.77 -30.99
N ASN A 57 8.40 -16.18 -31.90
CA ASN A 57 9.73 -16.75 -31.60
C ASN A 57 10.80 -15.67 -31.31
N ASP A 58 10.41 -14.40 -31.20
CA ASP A 58 11.36 -13.31 -31.01
C ASP A 58 11.88 -13.24 -29.57
N PRO A 59 13.15 -12.82 -29.38
CA PRO A 59 13.74 -12.70 -28.06
C PRO A 59 13.04 -11.61 -27.25
N ILE A 60 12.18 -12.01 -26.32
CA ILE A 60 11.37 -11.10 -25.51
C ILE A 60 11.93 -11.02 -24.09
N SER A 61 12.08 -9.80 -23.58
CA SER A 61 12.41 -9.61 -22.17
C SER A 61 11.21 -9.98 -21.27
N PRO A 62 11.45 -10.56 -20.07
CA PRO A 62 10.39 -10.91 -19.12
C PRO A 62 9.44 -9.77 -18.79
N ALA A 63 9.99 -8.55 -18.73
CA ALA A 63 9.21 -7.34 -18.48
C ALA A 63 8.15 -7.09 -19.57
N LYS A 64 8.47 -7.39 -20.84
CA LYS A 64 7.51 -7.24 -21.94
C LYS A 64 6.44 -8.34 -21.90
N PHE A 65 6.83 -9.59 -21.69
CA PHE A 65 5.89 -10.72 -21.50
C PHE A 65 4.89 -10.43 -20.37
N MET A 66 5.40 -10.04 -19.20
CA MET A 66 4.57 -9.72 -18.03
C MET A 66 3.68 -8.50 -18.27
N SER A 67 4.16 -7.48 -18.98
CA SER A 67 3.32 -6.31 -19.30
C SER A 67 2.15 -6.66 -20.21
N GLU A 68 2.35 -7.53 -21.19
CA GLU A 68 1.26 -7.97 -22.07
C GLU A 68 0.24 -8.79 -21.30
N LEU A 69 0.69 -9.69 -20.41
CA LEU A 69 -0.20 -10.41 -19.50
C LEU A 69 -0.98 -9.46 -18.59
N ILE A 70 -0.34 -8.42 -18.03
CA ILE A 70 -1.01 -7.42 -17.20
C ILE A 70 -2.05 -6.66 -18.02
N SER A 71 -1.73 -6.25 -19.25
CA SER A 71 -2.67 -5.55 -20.14
C SER A 71 -3.89 -6.41 -20.46
N GLU A 72 -3.70 -7.69 -20.78
CA GLU A 72 -4.82 -8.61 -21.03
C GLU A 72 -5.63 -8.87 -19.74
N THR A 73 -4.96 -9.02 -18.58
CA THR A 73 -5.65 -9.13 -17.28
C THR A 73 -6.56 -7.90 -17.05
N GLN A 74 -6.03 -6.70 -17.33
CA GLN A 74 -6.75 -5.44 -17.15
C GLN A 74 -7.95 -5.33 -18.10
N LYS A 75 -7.79 -5.69 -19.38
CA LYS A 75 -8.90 -5.73 -20.36
C LYS A 75 -10.03 -6.63 -19.89
N LEU A 76 -9.70 -7.82 -19.36
CA LEU A 76 -10.67 -8.78 -18.84
C LEU A 76 -11.37 -8.26 -17.58
N SER A 77 -10.64 -7.57 -16.69
CA SER A 77 -11.23 -6.96 -15.49
C SER A 77 -12.05 -5.69 -15.76
N GLY A 78 -11.81 -5.00 -16.89
CA GLY A 78 -12.35 -3.68 -17.18
C GLY A 78 -13.63 -3.67 -18.03
N SER A 79 -14.08 -4.81 -18.56
CA SER A 79 -15.32 -4.85 -19.34
C SER A 79 -16.54 -4.74 -18.41
N GLN A 80 -17.25 -3.62 -18.47
CA GLN A 80 -18.46 -3.34 -17.66
C GLN A 80 -19.63 -4.31 -17.92
N THR A 81 -19.53 -5.20 -18.91
CA THR A 81 -20.42 -6.35 -19.06
C THR A 81 -19.79 -7.52 -18.32
N GLU A 82 -20.15 -7.67 -17.04
CA GLU A 82 -19.76 -8.79 -16.18
C GLU A 82 -20.29 -10.12 -16.75
N LYS A 83 -19.58 -10.69 -17.74
CA LYS A 83 -19.62 -12.13 -17.94
C LYS A 83 -18.76 -12.73 -16.85
N GLN A 84 -19.35 -13.58 -16.01
CA GLN A 84 -18.66 -14.36 -14.97
C GLN A 84 -17.38 -15.04 -15.51
N ASP A 85 -17.37 -15.34 -16.80
CA ASP A 85 -16.25 -15.90 -17.57
C ASP A 85 -15.04 -14.95 -17.63
N ASN A 86 -15.23 -13.64 -17.75
CA ASN A 86 -14.12 -12.66 -17.76
C ASN A 86 -13.42 -12.58 -16.41
N VAL A 87 -14.18 -12.70 -15.30
CA VAL A 87 -13.62 -12.72 -13.94
C VAL A 87 -12.87 -14.03 -13.70
N LYS A 88 -13.41 -15.16 -14.15
CA LYS A 88 -12.72 -16.46 -14.11
C LYS A 88 -11.43 -16.44 -14.92
N ALA A 89 -11.47 -15.91 -16.14
CA ALA A 89 -10.31 -15.77 -17.00
C ALA A 89 -9.23 -14.85 -16.40
N ALA A 90 -9.62 -13.71 -15.84
CA ALA A 90 -8.69 -12.80 -15.16
C ALA A 90 -8.03 -13.49 -13.94
N LYS A 91 -8.80 -14.23 -13.13
CA LYS A 91 -8.27 -14.98 -11.98
C LYS A 91 -7.32 -16.08 -12.42
N ALA A 92 -7.64 -16.80 -13.49
CA ALA A 92 -6.78 -17.86 -13.99
C ALA A 92 -5.46 -17.29 -14.57
N LEU A 93 -5.51 -16.10 -15.18
CA LEU A 93 -4.32 -15.38 -15.62
C LEU A 93 -3.46 -14.89 -14.45
N GLU A 94 -4.06 -14.48 -13.33
CA GLU A 94 -3.34 -14.21 -12.07
C GLU A 94 -2.64 -15.47 -11.54
N ASN A 95 -3.33 -16.60 -11.48
CA ASN A 95 -2.73 -17.88 -11.07
C ASN A 95 -1.57 -18.27 -11.98
N PHE A 96 -1.73 -18.14 -13.30
CA PHE A 96 -0.66 -18.39 -14.27
C PHE A 96 0.58 -17.53 -13.99
N LYS A 97 0.41 -16.24 -13.68
CA LYS A 97 1.52 -15.35 -13.31
C LYS A 97 2.24 -15.83 -12.05
N LEU A 98 1.49 -16.26 -11.02
CA LEU A 98 2.06 -16.79 -9.78
C LEU A 98 2.85 -18.08 -10.03
N ASP A 99 2.26 -19.04 -10.73
CA ASP A 99 2.91 -20.31 -11.04
C ASP A 99 4.19 -20.11 -11.86
N TRP A 100 4.16 -19.17 -12.80
CA TRP A 100 5.33 -18.79 -13.57
C TRP A 100 6.47 -18.29 -12.66
N PHE A 101 6.19 -17.40 -11.70
CA PHE A 101 7.21 -16.91 -10.76
C PHE A 101 7.72 -18.01 -9.83
N VAL A 102 6.84 -18.89 -9.34
CA VAL A 102 7.22 -20.04 -8.50
C VAL A 102 8.18 -20.95 -9.27
N LYS A 103 7.82 -21.38 -10.49
CA LYS A 103 8.67 -22.24 -11.32
C LYS A 103 9.96 -21.55 -11.72
N ALA A 104 9.90 -20.25 -12.00
CA ALA A 104 11.08 -19.46 -12.32
C ALA A 104 12.07 -19.43 -11.13
N PHE A 105 11.55 -19.22 -9.93
CA PHE A 105 12.35 -19.19 -8.71
C PHE A 105 12.88 -20.57 -8.30
N GLU A 106 12.06 -21.63 -8.41
CA GLU A 106 12.51 -23.02 -8.21
C GLU A 106 13.70 -23.34 -9.10
N LYS A 107 13.64 -22.96 -10.38
CA LYS A 107 14.75 -23.20 -11.31
C LYS A 107 15.97 -22.31 -11.02
N PHE A 108 15.77 -21.07 -10.57
CA PHE A 108 16.86 -20.22 -10.09
C PHE A 108 17.61 -20.86 -8.91
N ILE A 109 16.87 -21.37 -7.90
CA ILE A 109 17.45 -22.08 -6.75
C ILE A 109 18.18 -23.36 -7.19
N ASN A 110 17.61 -24.09 -8.15
CA ASN A 110 18.15 -25.36 -8.64
C ASN A 110 19.24 -25.22 -9.71
N ASN A 111 19.67 -24.00 -10.05
CA ASN A 111 20.76 -23.76 -11.00
C ASN A 111 22.11 -24.12 -10.34
N ASP A 112 23.01 -24.76 -11.08
CA ASP A 112 24.31 -25.26 -10.60
C ASP A 112 25.18 -24.17 -9.95
N GLN A 113 25.00 -22.90 -10.34
CA GLN A 113 25.68 -21.75 -9.72
C GLN A 113 25.19 -21.39 -8.30
N GLN A 114 24.13 -22.03 -7.81
CA GLN A 114 23.54 -21.81 -6.48
C GLN A 114 23.70 -23.01 -5.54
N THR A 115 24.68 -23.88 -5.80
CA THR A 115 24.94 -25.12 -5.04
C THR A 115 25.05 -24.89 -3.51
N GLU A 116 25.61 -23.76 -3.08
CA GLU A 116 25.75 -23.43 -1.65
C GLU A 116 24.43 -23.02 -0.99
N LEU A 117 23.54 -22.35 -1.73
CA LEU A 117 22.19 -22.05 -1.26
C LEU A 117 21.37 -23.34 -1.07
N LYS A 118 21.50 -24.29 -2.01
CA LYS A 118 20.84 -25.59 -1.92
C LYS A 118 21.30 -26.37 -0.68
N ARG A 119 22.60 -26.35 -0.38
CA ARG A 119 23.16 -26.95 0.84
C ARG A 119 22.60 -26.31 2.11
N LEU A 120 22.49 -24.97 2.16
CA LEU A 120 21.91 -24.28 3.31
C LEU A 120 20.44 -24.63 3.54
N LEU A 121 19.63 -24.68 2.48
CA LEU A 121 18.22 -25.05 2.58
C LEU A 121 18.06 -26.50 3.07
N GLN A 122 18.91 -27.41 2.60
CA GLN A 122 18.93 -28.80 3.07
C GLN A 122 19.41 -28.93 4.51
N ARG A 123 20.40 -28.14 4.94
CA ARG A 123 20.88 -28.12 6.34
C ARG A 123 19.82 -27.61 7.31
N GLN A 124 19.08 -26.55 6.95
CA GLN A 124 17.97 -26.06 7.78
C GLN A 124 16.80 -27.04 7.85
N ALA A 125 16.50 -27.73 6.75
CA ALA A 125 15.43 -28.75 6.73
C ALA A 125 15.75 -29.97 7.61
N ASN A 126 17.04 -30.28 7.80
CA ASN A 126 17.49 -31.42 8.59
C ASN A 126 17.67 -31.12 10.10
N GLY A 127 17.28 -29.93 10.58
CA GLY A 127 17.17 -29.61 12.01
C GLY A 127 18.47 -29.56 12.83
N ASN A 128 19.65 -29.59 12.19
CA ASN A 128 20.91 -29.86 12.89
C ASN A 128 21.68 -28.64 13.43
N GLU A 129 21.25 -27.38 13.25
CA GLU A 129 21.94 -26.21 13.82
C GLU A 129 21.00 -25.06 14.21
N PRO A 130 21.35 -24.26 15.24
CA PRO A 130 20.56 -23.12 15.68
C PRO A 130 20.41 -22.06 14.59
N MET A 131 19.26 -21.37 14.62
CA MET A 131 18.97 -20.20 13.79
C MET A 131 20.15 -19.22 13.83
N ILE A 132 20.50 -18.68 12.65
CA ILE A 132 21.50 -17.64 12.41
C ILE A 132 21.42 -16.58 13.54
N GLY A 133 22.31 -16.67 14.53
CA GLY A 133 22.23 -15.82 15.71
C GLY A 133 23.28 -16.15 16.77
N GLU A 134 23.49 -17.43 17.08
CA GLU A 134 24.40 -17.83 18.16
C GLU A 134 25.30 -18.98 17.69
N GLY A 135 26.52 -18.67 17.28
CA GLY A 135 27.58 -19.68 17.14
C GLY A 135 28.31 -19.83 15.81
N LEU A 136 28.02 -19.03 14.77
CA LEU A 136 28.87 -19.05 13.56
C LEU A 136 30.25 -18.45 13.89
N LYS A 137 31.31 -19.26 13.74
CA LYS A 137 32.69 -18.78 13.84
C LYS A 137 32.90 -17.67 12.81
N ALA A 138 33.71 -16.66 13.16
CA ALA A 138 33.93 -15.48 12.30
C ALA A 138 34.44 -15.81 10.88
N GLU A 139 34.95 -17.02 10.68
CA GLU A 139 35.44 -17.60 9.42
C GLU A 139 34.31 -18.18 8.55
N GLU A 140 33.15 -18.52 9.13
CA GLU A 140 31.92 -18.96 8.45
C GLU A 140 30.92 -17.80 8.25
N LYS A 141 31.41 -16.56 8.22
CA LYS A 141 30.70 -15.48 7.54
C LYS A 141 30.56 -15.89 6.09
N LEU A 142 29.47 -16.59 5.78
CA LEU A 142 29.15 -17.10 4.46
C LEU A 142 29.63 -16.11 3.41
N ASN A 143 30.51 -16.58 2.52
CA ASN A 143 30.91 -15.90 1.30
C ASN A 143 29.66 -15.78 0.42
N PHE A 144 28.83 -14.83 0.81
CA PHE A 144 27.62 -14.42 0.15
C PHE A 144 28.05 -13.46 -0.98
N THR A 145 28.97 -13.92 -1.84
CA THR A 145 29.59 -13.10 -2.88
C THR A 145 28.51 -12.55 -3.81
N VAL A 146 27.51 -13.36 -4.16
CA VAL A 146 26.33 -12.92 -4.96
C VAL A 146 25.49 -11.86 -4.24
N ILE A 147 25.36 -11.93 -2.91
CA ILE A 147 24.59 -10.99 -2.09
C ILE A 147 25.35 -9.68 -1.95
N GLN A 148 26.65 -9.75 -1.62
CA GLN A 148 27.54 -8.61 -1.52
C GLN A 148 27.70 -7.91 -2.87
N GLU A 149 27.86 -8.64 -3.97
CA GLU A 149 27.90 -8.12 -5.33
C GLU A 149 26.58 -7.45 -5.71
N SER A 150 25.41 -8.01 -5.33
CA SER A 150 24.12 -7.37 -5.61
C SER A 150 23.90 -6.07 -4.82
N LEU A 151 24.38 -6.03 -3.57
CA LEU A 151 24.33 -4.84 -2.72
C LEU A 151 25.34 -3.79 -3.19
N GLN A 152 26.56 -4.19 -3.55
CA GLN A 152 27.59 -3.31 -4.12
C GLN A 152 27.24 -2.83 -5.54
N ALA A 153 26.53 -3.63 -6.34
CA ALA A 153 26.07 -3.20 -7.66
C ALA A 153 24.94 -2.16 -7.57
N ASN A 154 24.11 -2.22 -6.53
CA ASN A 154 23.05 -1.24 -6.28
C ASN A 154 23.56 0.00 -5.51
N LEU A 155 24.55 -0.17 -4.64
CA LEU A 155 25.29 0.91 -3.99
C LEU A 155 26.45 1.29 -4.91
N GLU A 156 26.15 2.01 -6.00
CA GLU A 156 27.18 2.60 -6.87
C GLU A 156 28.30 3.23 -6.02
N ALA A 157 29.56 3.01 -6.42
CA ALA A 157 30.72 3.62 -5.77
C ALA A 157 30.48 5.12 -5.52
N PRO A 158 30.94 5.69 -4.39
CA PRO A 158 30.77 7.11 -4.10
C PRO A 158 31.23 7.91 -5.32
N THR A 159 30.29 8.64 -5.91
CA THR A 159 30.58 9.52 -7.05
C THR A 159 31.31 10.74 -6.51
N ASP A 160 32.38 11.18 -7.18
CA ASP A 160 33.03 12.48 -6.87
C ASP A 160 32.09 13.69 -7.04
N ASP A 161 30.87 13.47 -7.56
CA ASP A 161 29.81 14.46 -7.63
C ASP A 161 29.15 14.68 -6.25
N GLN A 162 29.59 15.75 -5.58
CA GLN A 162 29.03 16.21 -4.30
C GLN A 162 27.51 16.44 -4.36
N LYS A 163 26.99 16.95 -5.48
CA LYS A 163 25.56 17.24 -5.64
C LYS A 163 24.73 15.97 -5.68
N GLU A 164 25.27 14.90 -6.28
CA GLU A 164 24.65 13.58 -6.26
C GLU A 164 24.60 13.00 -4.84
N THR A 165 25.67 13.15 -4.07
CA THR A 165 25.73 12.71 -2.67
C THR A 165 24.72 13.46 -1.80
N GLU A 166 24.62 14.78 -1.93
CA GLU A 166 23.64 15.60 -1.23
C GLU A 166 22.20 15.20 -1.56
N GLN A 167 21.89 14.92 -2.83
CA GLN A 167 20.57 14.44 -3.24
C GLN A 167 20.23 13.06 -2.66
N LYS A 168 21.19 12.11 -2.66
CA LYS A 168 21.01 10.79 -2.04
C LYS A 168 20.73 10.94 -0.54
N ALA A 169 21.47 11.80 0.14
CA ALA A 169 21.28 12.09 1.57
C ALA A 169 19.91 12.72 1.85
N TYR A 170 19.47 13.69 1.02
CA TYR A 170 18.16 14.31 1.16
C TYR A 170 17.02 13.30 1.02
N ILE A 171 17.06 12.46 -0.02
CA ILE A 171 16.04 11.42 -0.22
C ILE A 171 16.05 10.46 0.97
N TYR A 172 17.22 9.98 1.37
CA TYR A 172 17.36 9.07 2.52
C TYR A 172 16.77 9.69 3.80
N TYR A 173 16.98 10.98 4.04
CA TYR A 173 16.38 11.70 5.16
C TYR A 173 14.85 11.79 5.04
N VAL A 174 14.31 12.13 3.87
CA VAL A 174 12.85 12.17 3.64
C VAL A 174 12.21 10.80 3.87
N LEU A 175 12.87 9.71 3.48
CA LEU A 175 12.36 8.35 3.74
C LEU A 175 12.23 8.04 5.24
N HIS A 176 13.01 8.69 6.12
CA HIS A 176 12.84 8.54 7.58
C HIS A 176 11.55 9.16 8.12
N LEU A 177 10.89 10.02 7.34
CA LEU A 177 9.60 10.62 7.69
C LEU A 177 8.41 9.77 7.23
N MET A 178 8.66 8.66 6.53
CA MET A 178 7.64 7.78 5.97
C MET A 178 7.60 6.43 6.69
N THR A 179 6.44 5.77 6.65
CA THR A 179 6.32 4.37 7.09
C THR A 179 6.98 3.43 6.10
N ASN A 180 7.45 2.26 6.56
CA ASN A 180 8.06 1.26 5.69
C ASN A 180 7.12 0.83 4.55
N ASP A 181 5.82 0.73 4.84
CA ASP A 181 4.81 0.37 3.86
C ASP A 181 4.62 1.49 2.82
N ALA A 182 4.65 2.76 3.25
CA ALA A 182 4.60 3.91 2.35
C ALA A 182 5.84 3.98 1.44
N VAL A 183 7.05 3.69 1.98
CA VAL A 183 8.27 3.62 1.17
C VAL A 183 8.22 2.45 0.18
N SER A 184 7.73 1.29 0.62
CA SER A 184 7.55 0.12 -0.26
C SER A 184 6.56 0.41 -1.39
N LEU A 185 5.43 1.07 -1.07
CA LEU A 185 4.44 1.48 -2.06
C LEU A 185 5.02 2.52 -3.03
N LEU A 186 5.73 3.54 -2.53
CA LEU A 186 6.38 4.56 -3.37
C LEU A 186 7.38 3.92 -4.33
N ARG A 187 8.21 3.00 -3.83
CA ARG A 187 9.14 2.22 -4.66
C ARG A 187 8.41 1.46 -5.76
N HIS A 188 7.29 0.79 -5.43
CA HIS A 188 6.48 0.08 -6.41
C HIS A 188 5.87 1.01 -7.47
N GLN A 189 5.38 2.18 -7.07
CA GLN A 189 4.87 3.17 -8.03
C GLN A 189 5.97 3.72 -8.93
N LEU A 190 7.16 3.96 -8.39
CA LEU A 190 8.33 4.37 -9.17
C LEU A 190 8.74 3.29 -10.19
N GLN A 191 8.69 2.02 -9.81
CA GLN A 191 8.91 0.89 -10.73
C GLN A 191 7.87 0.82 -11.84
N LYS A 192 6.58 0.97 -11.51
CA LYS A 192 5.50 1.03 -12.51
C LYS A 192 5.71 2.18 -13.49
N TRP A 193 6.00 3.38 -12.97
CA TRP A 193 6.30 4.55 -13.79
C TRP A 193 7.48 4.27 -14.73
N TRP A 194 8.56 3.68 -14.23
CA TRP A 194 9.74 3.33 -15.03
C TRP A 194 9.42 2.34 -16.16
N ILE A 195 8.59 1.34 -15.89
CA ILE A 195 8.14 0.38 -16.92
C ILE A 195 7.34 1.10 -18.00
N LEU A 196 6.35 1.92 -17.61
CA LEU A 196 5.51 2.67 -18.54
C LEU A 196 6.34 3.67 -19.37
N TYR A 197 7.26 4.39 -18.73
CA TYR A 197 8.16 5.32 -19.37
C TYR A 197 8.99 4.63 -20.48
N ASN A 198 9.58 3.47 -20.19
CA ASN A 198 10.34 2.70 -21.18
C ASN A 198 9.47 2.12 -22.30
N GLN A 199 8.18 1.86 -22.04
CA GLN A 199 7.24 1.40 -23.07
C GLN A 199 6.88 2.52 -24.02
N TRP A 200 6.53 3.70 -23.48
CA TRP A 200 6.20 4.87 -24.29
C TRP A 200 7.35 5.30 -25.20
N GLN A 201 8.60 5.21 -24.73
CA GLN A 201 9.78 5.48 -25.56
C GLN A 201 9.90 4.57 -26.80
N LYS A 202 9.32 3.36 -26.76
CA LYS A 202 9.37 2.41 -27.86
C LYS A 202 8.25 2.61 -28.87
N ASP A 203 7.22 3.38 -28.52
CA ASP A 203 6.07 3.65 -29.38
C ASP A 203 6.47 4.55 -30.57
N PRO A 204 6.28 4.11 -31.83
CA PRO A 204 6.57 4.91 -33.01
C PRO A 204 5.84 6.27 -33.04
N ALA A 205 4.64 6.37 -32.46
CA ALA A 205 3.90 7.64 -32.38
C ALA A 205 4.61 8.67 -31.49
N PHE A 206 5.37 8.21 -30.50
CA PHE A 206 6.17 9.07 -29.62
C PHE A 206 7.56 9.42 -30.18
N LYS A 207 8.07 8.66 -31.16
CA LYS A 207 9.34 8.96 -31.82
C LYS A 207 9.29 10.17 -32.77
N GLN A 208 8.09 10.59 -33.17
CA GLN A 208 7.90 11.74 -34.07
C GLN A 208 7.90 13.10 -33.34
N GLY A 209 7.74 13.12 -32.01
CA GLY A 209 7.98 14.31 -31.19
C GLY A 209 9.40 14.28 -30.62
N GLU A 210 10.08 15.41 -30.55
CA GLU A 210 11.42 15.58 -29.97
C GLU A 210 11.47 15.33 -28.43
N PHE A 211 10.91 14.23 -27.94
CA PHE A 211 11.07 13.82 -26.55
C PHE A 211 12.42 13.10 -26.42
N TYR A 212 13.45 13.92 -26.22
CA TYR A 212 14.82 13.50 -26.03
C TYR A 212 14.94 12.48 -24.88
N ILE A 213 15.68 11.40 -25.12
CA ILE A 213 16.06 10.44 -24.09
C ILE A 213 16.95 11.19 -23.09
N ASP A 214 16.37 11.56 -21.95
CA ASP A 214 17.18 12.12 -20.89
C ASP A 214 17.85 10.96 -20.13
N LYS A 215 19.12 10.70 -20.44
CA LYS A 215 20.00 9.79 -19.66
C LYS A 215 19.92 10.10 -18.16
N GLN A 216 19.60 11.33 -17.77
CA GLN A 216 19.40 11.71 -16.38
C GLN A 216 18.19 11.03 -15.74
N GLN A 217 17.10 10.74 -16.46
CA GLN A 217 15.92 10.07 -15.89
C GLN A 217 16.21 8.61 -15.51
N THR A 218 16.99 7.91 -16.33
CA THR A 218 17.45 6.54 -16.01
C THR A 218 18.34 6.54 -14.78
N LYS A 219 19.28 7.49 -14.71
CA LYS A 219 20.19 7.65 -13.56
C LYS A 219 19.40 8.01 -12.29
N LEU A 220 18.42 8.89 -12.39
CA LEU A 220 17.55 9.30 -11.29
C LEU A 220 16.74 8.13 -10.75
N TYR A 221 16.10 7.35 -11.62
CA TYR A 221 15.35 6.16 -11.25
C TYR A 221 16.20 5.15 -10.46
N ARG A 222 17.39 4.80 -10.98
CA ARG A 222 18.30 3.85 -10.32
C ARG A 222 18.74 4.38 -8.95
N ARG A 223 19.12 5.66 -8.89
CA ARG A 223 19.53 6.34 -7.66
C ARG A 223 18.44 6.28 -6.59
N TRP A 224 17.22 6.64 -6.93
CA TRP A 224 16.10 6.68 -5.98
C TRP A 224 15.75 5.28 -5.49
N THR A 225 15.69 4.31 -6.40
CA THR A 225 15.39 2.92 -6.07
C THR A 225 16.44 2.33 -5.12
N ALA A 226 17.72 2.58 -5.36
CA ALA A 226 18.81 2.12 -4.50
C ALA A 226 18.74 2.70 -3.07
N VAL A 227 18.43 4.00 -2.94
CA VAL A 227 18.27 4.64 -1.62
C VAL A 227 17.05 4.08 -0.87
N MET A 228 15.95 3.81 -1.57
CA MET A 228 14.76 3.17 -0.98
C MET A 228 15.06 1.73 -0.55
N ASP A 229 15.79 0.95 -1.35
CA ASP A 229 16.19 -0.42 -1.01
C ASP A 229 17.10 -0.46 0.21
N LEU A 230 18.12 0.40 0.24
CA LEU A 230 18.99 0.56 1.40
C LEU A 230 18.18 0.90 2.66
N TYR A 231 17.27 1.87 2.55
CA TYR A 231 16.40 2.27 3.65
C TYR A 231 15.56 1.10 4.18
N LEU A 232 14.87 0.38 3.30
CA LEU A 232 14.02 -0.76 3.68
C LEU A 232 14.84 -1.88 4.35
N LEU A 233 16.05 -2.15 3.85
CA LEU A 233 16.98 -3.13 4.43
C LEU A 233 17.43 -2.72 5.84
N ILE A 234 17.85 -1.47 6.03
CA ILE A 234 18.29 -0.96 7.34
C ILE A 234 17.14 -1.03 8.33
N GLN A 235 15.94 -0.59 7.94
CA GLN A 235 14.78 -0.62 8.82
C GLN A 235 14.44 -2.05 9.24
N GLN A 236 14.53 -3.04 8.34
CA GLN A 236 14.33 -4.45 8.71
C GLN A 236 15.42 -4.96 9.68
N ALA A 237 16.69 -4.60 9.45
CA ALA A 237 17.81 -5.04 10.28
C ALA A 237 17.80 -4.43 11.70
N GLN A 238 17.36 -3.18 11.85
CA GLN A 238 17.27 -2.49 13.15
C GLN A 238 16.27 -3.14 14.12
N PHE A 239 15.38 -4.03 13.67
CA PHE A 239 14.47 -4.79 14.54
C PHE A 239 15.05 -6.13 15.01
N LEU A 240 16.13 -6.62 14.40
CA LEU A 240 16.77 -7.88 14.78
C LEU A 240 17.80 -7.72 15.90
N ARG A 241 18.41 -6.52 16.05
CA ARG A 241 19.27 -6.22 17.20
C ARG A 241 18.43 -5.82 18.41
N GLN A 242 18.06 -6.82 19.21
CA GLN A 242 17.52 -6.60 20.56
C GLN A 242 18.52 -5.77 21.38
N GLY A 243 18.05 -4.72 22.06
CA GLY A 243 18.76 -4.11 23.19
C GLY A 243 19.29 -2.67 23.04
N GLN A 244 19.51 -2.11 21.84
CA GLN A 244 20.09 -0.75 21.72
C GLN A 244 19.30 0.26 20.87
N ALA A 245 18.23 -0.18 20.20
CA ALA A 245 17.48 0.66 19.26
C ALA A 245 16.17 1.24 19.84
N THR A 246 15.84 0.98 21.11
CA THR A 246 14.95 1.86 21.89
C THR A 246 15.73 3.13 22.17
N GLY A 247 15.76 4.05 21.20
CA GLY A 247 16.37 5.35 21.41
C GLY A 247 15.80 5.97 22.67
N ASN A 248 16.59 6.04 23.74
CA ASN A 248 16.35 6.77 25.00
C ASN A 248 14.98 6.62 25.71
N MET A 249 14.03 5.80 25.24
CA MET A 249 12.75 5.57 25.91
C MET A 249 12.99 4.72 27.16
N LYS A 250 13.16 5.39 28.29
CA LYS A 250 13.27 4.78 29.62
C LYS A 250 11.91 4.55 30.27
N THR A 251 10.86 5.19 29.76
CA THR A 251 9.51 5.19 30.35
C THR A 251 8.46 5.05 29.26
N LEU A 252 7.34 4.41 29.59
CA LEU A 252 6.17 4.36 28.73
C LEU A 252 5.55 5.76 28.58
N PRO A 253 5.11 6.14 27.36
CA PRO A 253 4.30 7.34 27.15
C PRO A 253 2.98 7.26 27.91
N SER A 254 2.49 8.38 28.44
CA SER A 254 1.25 8.42 29.23
C SER A 254 0.04 7.90 28.44
N TRP A 255 -0.03 8.19 27.14
CA TRP A 255 -1.12 7.74 26.27
C TRP A 255 -1.28 6.22 26.22
N VAL A 256 -0.21 5.46 26.48
CA VAL A 256 -0.28 4.00 26.52
C VAL A 256 -1.22 3.57 27.64
N TYR A 257 -1.07 4.12 28.85
CA TYR A 257 -1.94 3.80 29.99
C TYR A 257 -3.40 4.20 29.76
N ASP A 258 -3.65 5.25 28.98
CA ASP A 258 -5.01 5.68 28.60
C ASP A 258 -5.74 4.64 27.74
N ARG A 259 -5.00 3.68 27.13
CA ARG A 259 -5.60 2.60 26.35
C ARG A 259 -6.06 1.42 27.19
N TYR A 260 -5.53 1.22 28.39
CA TYR A 260 -5.84 0.05 29.20
C TYR A 260 -6.88 0.38 30.27
N GLU A 261 -7.79 -0.55 30.53
CA GLU A 261 -8.70 -0.45 31.68
C GLU A 261 -7.95 -0.69 32.98
N ALA A 262 -8.51 -0.22 34.09
CA ALA A 262 -8.03 -0.67 35.38
C ALA A 262 -8.33 -2.16 35.58
N ASP A 263 -7.51 -2.83 36.39
CA ASP A 263 -7.78 -4.17 36.90
C ASP A 263 -8.96 -4.16 37.89
N GLU A 264 -9.27 -5.34 38.45
CA GLU A 264 -10.32 -5.51 39.46
C GLU A 264 -10.10 -4.68 40.74
N HIS A 265 -8.88 -4.19 40.98
CA HIS A 265 -8.49 -3.35 42.11
C HIS A 265 -8.44 -1.85 41.75
N GLY A 266 -8.83 -1.46 40.54
CA GLY A 266 -8.78 -0.07 40.10
C GLY A 266 -7.38 0.43 39.71
N LYS A 267 -6.41 -0.46 39.50
CA LYS A 267 -5.01 -0.13 39.18
C LYS A 267 -4.63 -0.49 37.74
N LYS A 268 -3.58 0.14 37.21
CA LYS A 268 -3.02 -0.14 35.88
C LYS A 268 -1.55 -0.58 35.94
N ASP A 269 -1.10 -1.05 37.10
CA ASP A 269 0.31 -1.38 37.34
C ASP A 269 0.78 -2.51 36.42
N TYR A 270 -0.10 -3.44 36.09
CA TYR A 270 0.13 -4.56 35.16
C TYR A 270 0.59 -4.09 33.76
N VAL A 271 0.28 -2.85 33.36
CA VAL A 271 0.75 -2.30 32.07
C VAL A 271 2.27 -2.21 32.08
N ASN A 272 2.90 -1.92 33.22
CA ASN A 272 4.35 -1.95 33.29
C ASN A 272 4.90 -3.35 33.04
N ASP A 273 4.25 -4.38 33.59
CA ASP A 273 4.67 -5.78 33.45
C ASP A 273 4.56 -6.28 32.00
N LEU A 274 3.60 -5.74 31.23
CA LEU A 274 3.46 -6.08 29.80
C LEU A 274 4.62 -5.56 28.93
N PHE A 275 5.18 -4.42 29.31
CA PHE A 275 6.09 -3.64 28.47
C PHE A 275 7.49 -3.52 29.04
N HIS A 276 7.76 -4.00 30.25
CA HIS A 276 9.09 -4.00 30.86
C HIS A 276 9.59 -5.41 31.13
N GLN A 277 10.89 -5.60 30.92
CA GLN A 277 11.63 -6.75 31.38
C GLN A 277 12.33 -6.37 32.69
N GLY A 278 11.89 -6.98 33.80
CA GLY A 278 12.31 -6.59 35.14
C GLY A 278 11.84 -5.17 35.50
N SER A 279 12.54 -4.50 36.41
CA SER A 279 12.06 -3.23 36.98
C SER A 279 12.24 -1.98 36.08
N HIS A 280 13.11 -2.02 35.05
CA HIS A 280 13.51 -0.79 34.35
C HIS A 280 13.74 -0.89 32.83
N THR A 281 13.70 -2.07 32.21
CA THR A 281 14.08 -2.21 30.79
C THR A 281 12.85 -2.33 29.91
N LEU A 282 12.55 -1.32 29.10
CA LEU A 282 11.44 -1.37 28.16
C LEU A 282 11.66 -2.44 27.08
N ILE A 283 10.67 -3.31 26.89
CA ILE A 283 10.62 -4.30 25.81
C ILE A 283 10.41 -3.56 24.48
N PRO A 284 11.27 -3.78 23.48
CA PRO A 284 11.27 -3.01 22.24
C PRO A 284 10.19 -3.48 21.25
N TYR A 285 8.91 -3.43 21.64
CA TYR A 285 7.83 -3.79 20.72
C TYR A 285 7.81 -2.87 19.51
N ARG A 286 7.83 -3.49 18.31
CA ARG A 286 7.89 -2.78 17.03
C ARG A 286 6.78 -1.76 16.86
N HIS A 287 5.54 -2.11 17.19
CA HIS A 287 4.37 -1.25 16.99
C HIS A 287 4.43 0.00 17.87
N LEU A 288 4.78 -0.16 19.15
CA LEU A 288 4.97 0.95 20.08
C LEU A 288 6.04 1.92 19.56
N ARG A 289 7.19 1.38 19.13
CA ARG A 289 8.28 2.20 18.57
C ARG A 289 7.84 2.97 17.32
N LEU A 290 7.04 2.35 16.45
CA LEU A 290 6.54 3.01 15.24
C LEU A 290 5.51 4.09 15.57
N LEU A 291 4.59 3.84 16.51
CA LEU A 291 3.63 4.85 16.99
C LEU A 291 4.36 6.08 17.54
N GLU A 292 5.39 5.87 18.37
CA GLU A 292 6.22 6.96 18.90
C GLU A 292 6.98 7.71 17.81
N ARG A 293 7.63 6.97 16.91
CA ARG A 293 8.39 7.57 15.80
C ARG A 293 7.54 8.47 14.92
N TYR A 294 6.28 8.10 14.65
CA TYR A 294 5.40 8.87 13.79
C TYR A 294 4.47 9.84 14.55
N GLY A 295 4.80 10.15 15.82
CA GLY A 295 4.12 11.21 16.57
C GLY A 295 2.69 10.89 16.98
N TYR A 296 2.38 9.61 17.25
CA TYR A 296 1.02 9.16 17.55
C TYR A 296 0.36 9.90 18.73
N ALA A 297 1.13 10.37 19.71
CA ALA A 297 0.61 11.06 20.90
C ALA A 297 -0.35 12.22 20.57
N GLN A 298 -0.07 13.01 19.54
CA GLN A 298 -0.94 14.13 19.14
C GLN A 298 -2.25 13.64 18.51
N ILE A 299 -2.18 12.59 17.69
CA ILE A 299 -3.36 11.97 17.09
C ILE A 299 -4.19 11.27 18.15
N HIS A 300 -3.55 10.63 19.12
CA HIS A 300 -4.22 9.98 20.23
C HIS A 300 -5.12 10.96 21.00
N GLN A 301 -4.65 12.18 21.29
CA GLN A 301 -5.45 13.22 21.93
C GLN A 301 -6.72 13.57 21.12
N LEU A 302 -6.63 13.59 19.79
CA LEU A 302 -7.79 13.80 18.92
C LEU A 302 -8.74 12.60 18.94
N LEU A 303 -8.20 11.38 18.94
CA LEU A 303 -8.98 10.14 18.94
C LEU A 303 -9.63 9.83 20.29
N GLN A 304 -9.05 10.27 21.41
CA GLN A 304 -9.68 10.18 22.73
C GLN A 304 -11.02 10.90 22.77
N LYS A 305 -11.14 12.04 22.08
CA LYS A 305 -12.40 12.80 21.98
C LYS A 305 -13.49 12.04 21.23
N ASN A 306 -13.15 10.94 20.53
CA ASN A 306 -14.08 10.03 19.88
C ASN A 306 -14.47 8.82 20.76
N ASN A 307 -14.16 8.84 22.06
CA ASN A 307 -14.45 7.78 23.04
C ASN A 307 -13.84 6.41 22.71
N ALA A 308 -12.55 6.38 22.38
CA ALA A 308 -11.88 5.17 21.90
C ALA A 308 -11.98 3.94 22.84
N PRO A 309 -12.40 2.73 22.37
CA PRO A 309 -12.60 1.58 23.25
C PRO A 309 -11.28 1.27 23.95
N THR A 310 -11.35 0.93 25.23
CA THR A 310 -10.17 0.57 26.00
C THR A 310 -9.89 -0.93 25.89
N ILE A 311 -8.62 -1.29 26.10
CA ILE A 311 -8.15 -2.66 26.21
C ILE A 311 -8.56 -3.15 27.58
N SER A 312 -9.62 -3.96 27.60
CA SER A 312 -10.14 -4.54 28.83
C SER A 312 -9.16 -5.52 29.48
N HIS A 313 -8.95 -5.34 30.79
CA HIS A 313 -8.10 -6.24 31.57
C HIS A 313 -8.65 -7.67 31.55
N THR A 314 -9.97 -7.84 31.71
CA THR A 314 -10.62 -9.16 31.83
C THR A 314 -10.80 -9.86 30.48
N HIS A 315 -11.07 -9.12 29.40
CA HIS A 315 -11.35 -9.72 28.09
C HIS A 315 -10.13 -9.83 27.17
N HIS A 316 -9.10 -9.02 27.38
CA HIS A 316 -7.91 -9.00 26.53
C HIS A 316 -6.64 -9.38 27.30
N VAL A 317 -6.34 -8.69 28.40
CA VAL A 317 -5.04 -8.80 29.08
C VAL A 317 -4.91 -10.12 29.84
N HIS A 318 -5.82 -10.41 30.77
CA HIS A 318 -5.78 -11.63 31.58
C HIS A 318 -5.82 -12.90 30.71
N PRO A 319 -6.72 -13.03 29.70
CA PRO A 319 -6.72 -14.18 28.81
C PRO A 319 -5.41 -14.33 28.01
N TRP A 320 -4.80 -13.22 27.60
CA TRP A 320 -3.51 -13.25 26.90
C TRP A 320 -2.37 -13.73 27.82
N LEU A 321 -2.35 -13.27 29.08
CA LEU A 321 -1.33 -13.63 30.07
C LEU A 321 -1.46 -15.08 30.57
N THR A 322 -2.69 -15.58 30.67
CA THR A 322 -3.00 -16.91 31.22
C THR A 322 -3.22 -17.99 30.16
N ARG A 323 -2.97 -17.66 28.88
CA ARG A 323 -3.16 -18.61 27.78
C ARG A 323 -2.22 -19.81 27.91
N ASP A 324 -2.74 -20.99 27.58
CA ASP A 324 -1.93 -22.20 27.47
C ASP A 324 -1.22 -22.24 26.11
N GLU A 325 0.08 -21.92 26.11
CA GLU A 325 0.93 -21.96 24.91
C GLU A 325 1.04 -23.36 24.31
N ASN A 326 0.98 -24.42 25.13
CA ASN A 326 1.02 -25.79 24.63
C ASN A 326 -0.29 -26.14 23.93
N ALA A 327 -1.44 -25.76 24.50
CA ALA A 327 -2.73 -25.94 23.85
C ALA A 327 -2.83 -25.14 22.55
N LEU A 328 -2.29 -23.92 22.50
CA LEU A 328 -2.25 -23.11 21.27
C LEU A 328 -1.34 -23.75 20.21
N ALA A 329 -0.17 -24.28 20.59
CA ALA A 329 0.71 -25.00 19.68
C ALA A 329 0.05 -26.28 19.13
N GLN A 330 -0.63 -27.03 19.99
CA GLN A 330 -1.42 -28.21 19.59
C GLN A 330 -2.55 -27.82 18.63
N ALA A 331 -3.28 -26.73 18.91
CA ALA A 331 -4.30 -26.20 18.03
C ALA A 331 -3.73 -25.85 16.65
N HIS A 332 -2.57 -25.19 16.59
CA HIS A 332 -1.89 -24.92 15.31
C HIS A 332 -1.52 -26.19 14.55
N ALA A 333 -0.94 -27.18 15.23
CA ALA A 333 -0.56 -28.46 14.61
C ALA A 333 -1.80 -29.19 14.06
N TYR A 334 -2.88 -29.22 14.83
CA TYR A 334 -4.12 -29.89 14.44
C TYR A 334 -4.85 -29.19 13.30
N LYS A 335 -4.86 -27.86 13.28
CA LYS A 335 -5.36 -27.07 12.14
C LYS A 335 -4.64 -27.46 10.85
N GLU A 336 -3.31 -27.56 10.91
CA GLU A 336 -2.49 -27.91 9.76
C GLU A 336 -2.76 -29.35 9.29
N GLU A 337 -2.83 -30.31 10.21
CA GLU A 337 -3.15 -31.70 9.91
C GLU A 337 -4.50 -31.86 9.19
N LEU A 338 -5.57 -31.27 9.76
CA LEU A 338 -6.90 -31.35 9.17
C LEU A 338 -6.99 -30.58 7.85
N HIS A 339 -6.29 -29.44 7.73
CA HIS A 339 -6.27 -28.70 6.47
C HIS A 339 -5.56 -29.50 5.37
N GLN A 340 -4.46 -30.18 5.69
CA GLN A 340 -3.76 -31.06 4.74
C GLN A 340 -4.62 -32.26 4.32
N ALA A 341 -5.33 -32.87 5.26
CA ALA A 341 -6.27 -33.95 4.95
C ALA A 341 -7.38 -33.47 4.01
N TRP A 342 -7.94 -32.28 4.26
CA TRP A 342 -8.91 -31.66 3.36
C TRP A 342 -8.33 -31.35 1.98
N VAL A 343 -7.11 -30.80 1.89
CA VAL A 343 -6.46 -30.54 0.60
C VAL A 343 -6.33 -31.82 -0.21
N LYS A 344 -5.83 -32.90 0.40
CA LYS A 344 -5.69 -34.21 -0.27
C LYS A 344 -7.03 -34.74 -0.78
N HIS A 345 -8.08 -34.66 0.02
CA HIS A 345 -9.43 -35.03 -0.40
C HIS A 345 -9.95 -34.14 -1.53
N SER A 346 -9.75 -32.83 -1.44
CA SER A 346 -10.19 -31.88 -2.47
C SER A 346 -9.49 -32.09 -3.82
N GLU A 347 -8.24 -32.54 -3.81
CA GLU A 347 -7.47 -32.87 -5.01
C GLU A 347 -7.83 -34.24 -5.58
N ASN A 348 -8.07 -35.25 -4.73
CA ASN A 348 -8.39 -36.62 -5.15
C ASN A 348 -9.60 -37.21 -4.38
N PRO A 349 -10.84 -36.78 -4.69
CA PRO A 349 -12.02 -37.17 -3.91
C PRO A 349 -12.35 -38.68 -3.93
N SER A 350 -11.88 -39.41 -4.94
CA SER A 350 -12.14 -40.85 -5.10
C SER A 350 -11.32 -41.73 -4.15
N ASP A 351 -10.13 -41.26 -3.78
CA ASP A 351 -9.10 -42.09 -3.13
C ASP A 351 -8.90 -41.69 -1.66
N GLU A 352 -9.23 -40.45 -1.32
CA GLU A 352 -9.04 -39.87 0.01
C GLU A 352 -10.39 -39.69 0.72
N LYS A 353 -10.41 -39.91 2.03
CA LYS A 353 -11.64 -39.75 2.82
C LYS A 353 -11.93 -38.28 3.08
N ALA A 354 -13.19 -37.88 2.88
CA ALA A 354 -13.69 -36.59 3.33
C ALA A 354 -13.52 -36.46 4.85
N LEU A 355 -13.43 -35.21 5.32
CA LEU A 355 -13.44 -34.95 6.76
C LEU A 355 -14.77 -35.37 7.36
N THR A 356 -14.72 -35.96 8.54
CA THR A 356 -15.92 -36.29 9.33
C THR A 356 -16.48 -35.04 9.99
N ASP A 357 -17.78 -35.03 10.30
CA ASP A 357 -18.45 -33.96 11.05
C ASP A 357 -17.73 -33.63 12.37
N ALA A 358 -17.22 -34.65 13.05
CA ALA A 358 -16.45 -34.49 14.29
C ALA A 358 -15.12 -33.75 14.04
N GLN A 359 -14.42 -34.04 12.94
CA GLN A 359 -13.21 -33.32 12.55
C GLN A 359 -13.53 -31.88 12.13
N ILE A 360 -14.65 -31.65 11.44
CA ILE A 360 -15.10 -30.31 11.05
C ILE A 360 -15.43 -29.45 12.28
N GLU A 361 -16.15 -29.99 13.26
CA GLU A 361 -16.43 -29.29 14.51
C GLU A 361 -15.16 -29.03 15.32
N HIS A 362 -14.25 -29.99 15.39
CA HIS A 362 -12.98 -29.78 16.08
C HIS A 362 -12.10 -28.73 15.36
N TYR A 363 -12.10 -28.70 14.03
CA TYR A 363 -11.44 -27.66 13.23
C TYR A 363 -11.99 -26.25 13.54
N LYS A 364 -13.32 -26.12 13.69
CA LYS A 364 -13.97 -24.86 14.11
C LYS A 364 -13.50 -24.40 15.49
N GLN A 365 -13.43 -25.31 16.45
CA GLN A 365 -12.96 -25.02 17.81
C GLN A 365 -11.51 -24.54 17.79
N VAL A 366 -10.64 -25.25 17.07
CA VAL A 366 -9.23 -24.90 16.92
C VAL A 366 -9.04 -23.53 16.28
N ILE A 367 -9.79 -23.20 15.22
CA ILE A 367 -9.76 -21.85 14.62
C ILE A 367 -10.18 -20.80 15.63
N SER A 368 -11.23 -21.05 16.42
CA SER A 368 -11.71 -20.11 17.43
C SER A 368 -10.62 -19.80 18.47
N ILE A 369 -9.91 -20.82 18.96
CA ILE A 369 -8.78 -20.68 19.90
C ILE A 369 -7.66 -19.84 19.29
N ILE A 370 -7.22 -20.18 18.07
CA ILE A 370 -6.14 -19.47 17.36
C ILE A 370 -6.53 -18.00 17.12
N SER A 371 -7.74 -17.76 16.63
CA SER A 371 -8.27 -16.43 16.35
C SER A 371 -8.34 -15.59 17.62
N ALA A 372 -8.88 -16.14 18.72
CA ALA A 372 -8.96 -15.45 20.00
C ALA A 372 -7.57 -15.04 20.52
N ALA A 373 -6.61 -15.97 20.52
CA ALA A 373 -5.24 -15.70 20.97
C ALA A 373 -4.57 -14.60 20.14
N LYS A 374 -4.75 -14.63 18.81
CA LYS A 374 -4.22 -13.60 17.89
C LYS A 374 -4.87 -12.24 18.15
N GLN A 375 -6.19 -12.18 18.30
CA GLN A 375 -6.92 -10.94 18.54
C GLN A 375 -6.54 -10.31 19.88
N GLN A 376 -6.43 -11.11 20.94
CA GLN A 376 -5.96 -10.65 22.26
C GLN A 376 -4.54 -10.09 22.17
N GLN A 377 -3.62 -10.80 21.52
CA GLN A 377 -2.24 -10.32 21.32
C GLN A 377 -2.21 -9.01 20.52
N SER A 378 -3.01 -8.90 19.46
CA SER A 378 -3.06 -7.67 18.65
C SER A 378 -3.58 -6.46 19.43
N ALA A 379 -4.56 -6.65 20.32
CA ALA A 379 -5.03 -5.61 21.22
C ALA A 379 -3.97 -5.26 22.29
N VAL A 380 -3.52 -6.25 23.06
CA VAL A 380 -2.61 -6.08 24.20
C VAL A 380 -1.25 -5.50 23.81
N LEU A 381 -0.74 -5.80 22.62
CA LEU A 381 0.55 -5.29 22.14
C LEU A 381 0.41 -4.05 21.23
N LEU A 382 -0.73 -3.36 21.26
CA LEU A 382 -1.02 -2.14 20.52
C LEU A 382 -0.85 -2.28 18.99
N GLN A 383 -1.00 -3.50 18.46
CA GLN A 383 -0.95 -3.74 17.02
C GLN A 383 -2.18 -3.15 16.34
N ASP A 384 -3.35 -3.28 16.97
CA ASP A 384 -4.61 -2.71 16.48
C ASP A 384 -4.56 -1.18 16.42
N GLU A 385 -3.92 -0.56 17.42
CA GLU A 385 -3.67 0.89 17.45
C GLU A 385 -2.78 1.34 16.29
N PHE A 386 -1.69 0.60 16.03
CA PHE A 386 -0.82 0.88 14.90
C PHE A 386 -1.53 0.67 13.55
N LYS A 387 -2.31 -0.42 13.40
CA LYS A 387 -3.11 -0.64 12.19
C LYS A 387 -4.14 0.48 11.98
N ARG A 388 -4.80 0.95 13.05
CA ARG A 388 -5.75 2.08 12.97
C ARG A 388 -5.03 3.34 12.50
N TYR A 389 -3.87 3.64 13.09
CA TYR A 389 -3.05 4.77 12.69
C TYR A 389 -2.67 4.68 11.20
N GLN A 390 -2.17 3.53 10.74
CA GLN A 390 -1.81 3.34 9.33
C GLN A 390 -3.00 3.54 8.40
N LEU A 391 -4.14 2.91 8.70
CA LEU A 391 -5.38 3.06 7.93
C LEU A 391 -5.81 4.53 7.87
N LEU A 392 -5.81 5.24 9.00
CA LEU A 392 -6.15 6.65 9.05
C LEU A 392 -5.23 7.48 8.14
N ILE A 393 -3.91 7.35 8.29
CA ILE A 393 -2.96 8.12 7.48
C ILE A 393 -3.11 7.79 5.99
N ASN A 394 -3.33 6.52 5.64
CA ASN A 394 -3.58 6.11 4.26
C ASN A 394 -4.85 6.77 3.70
N ILE A 395 -5.95 6.77 4.46
CA ILE A 395 -7.21 7.42 4.07
C ILE A 395 -7.00 8.93 3.90
N LEU A 396 -6.33 9.60 4.84
CA LEU A 396 -6.05 11.03 4.74
C LEU A 396 -5.18 11.34 3.52
N GLY A 397 -4.13 10.56 3.27
CA GLY A 397 -3.31 10.66 2.06
C GLY A 397 -4.16 10.52 0.78
N ARG A 398 -5.12 9.59 0.78
CA ARG A 398 -6.04 9.43 -0.35
C ARG A 398 -6.96 10.63 -0.55
N LEU A 399 -7.38 11.31 0.51
CA LEU A 399 -8.15 12.56 0.40
C LEU A 399 -7.29 13.72 -0.14
N VAL A 400 -6.00 13.76 0.22
CA VAL A 400 -5.03 14.72 -0.35
C VAL A 400 -4.82 14.48 -1.86
N ASP A 401 -4.86 13.22 -2.33
CA ASP A 401 -4.82 12.93 -3.77
C ASP A 401 -5.97 13.64 -4.51
N TYR A 402 -7.19 13.60 -3.97
CA TYR A 402 -8.33 14.29 -4.59
C TYR A 402 -8.14 15.81 -4.59
N ALA A 403 -7.63 16.38 -3.50
CA ALA A 403 -7.27 17.80 -3.46
C ALA A 403 -6.27 18.15 -4.57
N SER A 404 -5.25 17.31 -4.78
CA SER A 404 -4.25 17.47 -5.85
C SER A 404 -4.86 17.30 -7.26
N LEU A 405 -5.82 16.39 -7.43
CA LEU A 405 -6.56 16.23 -8.69
C LEU A 405 -7.39 17.47 -9.03
N TRP A 406 -8.11 18.02 -8.04
CA TRP A 406 -8.84 19.28 -8.23
C TRP A 406 -7.88 20.41 -8.62
N GLU A 407 -6.72 20.54 -7.97
CA GLU A 407 -5.74 21.57 -8.34
C GLU A 407 -5.25 21.42 -9.78
N ARG A 408 -4.91 20.21 -10.19
CA ARG A 408 -4.53 19.91 -11.57
C ARG A 408 -5.63 20.34 -12.56
N ASP A 409 -6.88 19.99 -12.27
CA ASP A 409 -8.00 20.27 -13.16
C ASP A 409 -8.33 21.77 -13.23
N VAL A 410 -8.19 22.48 -12.11
CA VAL A 410 -8.23 23.96 -12.07
C VAL A 410 -7.16 24.53 -12.98
N VAL A 411 -5.91 24.06 -12.86
CA VAL A 411 -4.78 24.53 -13.68
C VAL A 411 -5.07 24.32 -15.16
N PHE A 412 -5.60 23.17 -15.56
CA PHE A 412 -5.95 22.88 -16.96
C PHE A 412 -7.01 23.84 -17.51
N ILE A 413 -8.08 24.10 -16.75
CA ILE A 413 -9.13 25.04 -17.17
C ILE A 413 -8.60 26.46 -17.21
N CYS A 414 -7.77 26.86 -16.25
CA CYS A 414 -7.12 28.16 -16.23
C CYS A 414 -6.22 28.36 -17.47
N CYS A 415 -5.37 27.38 -17.80
CA CYS A 415 -4.53 27.44 -18.99
C CYS A 415 -5.35 27.53 -20.28
N ALA A 416 -6.42 26.74 -20.41
CA ALA A 416 -7.32 26.79 -21.56
C ALA A 416 -8.02 28.15 -21.67
N LEU A 417 -8.53 28.68 -20.56
CA LEU A 417 -9.18 29.99 -20.50
C LEU A 417 -8.21 31.11 -20.89
N LEU A 418 -7.01 31.14 -20.29
CA LEU A 418 -5.98 32.11 -20.61
C LEU A 418 -5.56 32.06 -22.08
N HIS A 419 -5.48 30.86 -22.67
CA HIS A 419 -5.17 30.69 -24.09
C HIS A 419 -6.27 31.29 -24.99
N GLN A 420 -7.54 30.97 -24.71
CA GLN A 420 -8.69 31.51 -25.46
C GLN A 420 -8.82 33.03 -25.30
N LEU A 421 -8.57 33.53 -24.08
CA LEU A 421 -8.54 34.96 -23.82
C LEU A 421 -7.39 35.65 -24.55
N HIS A 422 -6.20 35.05 -24.62
CA HIS A 422 -5.09 35.65 -25.37
C HIS A 422 -5.39 35.75 -26.87
N GLN A 423 -6.07 34.75 -27.44
CA GLN A 423 -6.47 34.78 -28.85
C GLN A 423 -7.52 35.84 -29.17
N THR A 424 -8.44 36.10 -28.24
CA THR A 424 -9.59 37.01 -28.46
C THR A 424 -9.36 38.42 -27.90
N GLN A 425 -8.54 38.54 -26.86
CA GLN A 425 -8.21 39.74 -26.12
C GLN A 425 -6.68 39.78 -25.88
N PRO A 426 -5.86 40.16 -26.89
CA PRO A 426 -4.40 40.04 -26.83
C PRO A 426 -3.75 40.76 -25.63
N ASN A 427 -4.36 41.86 -25.19
CA ASN A 427 -3.88 42.70 -24.09
C ASN A 427 -4.22 42.16 -22.70
N VAL A 428 -4.97 41.06 -22.59
CA VAL A 428 -5.41 40.54 -21.28
C VAL A 428 -4.25 39.95 -20.46
N LEU A 429 -3.21 39.45 -21.13
CA LEU A 429 -2.00 38.91 -20.48
C LEU A 429 -0.95 39.99 -20.19
N THR A 430 -1.14 41.23 -20.65
CA THR A 430 -0.21 42.34 -20.42
C THR A 430 0.15 42.53 -18.94
N PRO A 431 -0.78 42.43 -17.97
CA PRO A 431 -0.44 42.48 -16.55
C PRO A 431 0.59 41.43 -16.14
N ILE A 432 0.45 40.18 -16.62
CA ILE A 432 1.39 39.09 -16.34
C ILE A 432 2.73 39.32 -17.04
N ALA A 433 2.71 39.80 -18.29
CA ALA A 433 3.91 40.12 -19.05
C ALA A 433 4.72 41.27 -18.41
N SER A 434 4.05 42.26 -17.82
CA SER A 434 4.67 43.41 -17.14
C SER A 434 5.22 43.11 -15.73
N MET A 435 4.96 41.93 -15.16
CA MET A 435 5.53 41.57 -13.85
C MET A 435 7.05 41.42 -13.92
N LYS A 436 7.73 41.80 -12.83
CA LYS A 436 9.16 41.50 -12.67
C LYS A 436 9.36 39.99 -12.71
N GLU A 437 10.44 39.54 -13.33
CA GLU A 437 10.71 38.11 -13.51
C GLU A 437 10.76 37.35 -12.17
N LYS A 438 11.29 37.98 -11.11
CA LYS A 438 11.29 37.42 -9.75
C LYS A 438 9.88 37.16 -9.22
N ASP A 439 8.97 38.12 -9.39
CA ASP A 439 7.59 38.02 -8.90
C ASP A 439 6.78 37.03 -9.75
N ARG A 440 6.99 37.03 -11.07
CA ARG A 440 6.40 36.06 -11.99
C ARG A 440 6.87 34.63 -11.67
N LYS A 441 8.18 34.42 -11.44
CA LYS A 441 8.75 33.13 -11.02
C LYS A 441 8.24 32.71 -9.65
N LYS A 442 8.12 33.65 -8.70
CA LYS A 442 7.57 33.38 -7.37
C LYS A 442 6.13 32.86 -7.48
N SER A 443 5.25 33.55 -8.19
CA SER A 443 3.85 33.14 -8.32
C SER A 443 3.66 31.85 -9.14
N LEU A 444 4.56 31.54 -10.09
CA LEU A 444 4.57 30.26 -10.81
C LEU A 444 5.13 29.11 -9.97
N ASN A 445 6.20 29.32 -9.21
CA ASN A 445 6.89 28.29 -8.44
C ASN A 445 6.21 27.99 -7.10
N GLU A 446 5.52 28.95 -6.49
CA GLU A 446 4.81 28.79 -5.22
C GLU A 446 3.35 28.34 -5.41
N GLY A 447 2.94 28.00 -6.63
CA GLY A 447 1.58 27.53 -6.91
C GLY A 447 0.51 28.62 -6.81
N GLU A 448 0.90 29.90 -6.82
CA GLU A 448 -0.03 31.04 -6.81
C GLU A 448 -0.66 31.32 -8.19
N LEU A 449 -0.84 30.29 -9.04
CA LEU A 449 -1.53 30.44 -10.31
C LEU A 449 -2.91 31.09 -10.11
N SER A 450 -3.54 30.88 -8.94
CA SER A 450 -4.81 31.53 -8.58
C SER A 450 -4.73 33.05 -8.59
N SER A 451 -3.65 33.68 -8.11
CA SER A 451 -3.54 35.14 -8.04
C SER A 451 -3.32 35.76 -9.42
N LEU A 452 -2.58 35.07 -10.28
CA LEU A 452 -2.37 35.46 -11.69
C LEU A 452 -3.67 35.34 -12.49
N VAL A 453 -4.37 34.22 -12.33
CA VAL A 453 -5.66 33.96 -12.97
C VAL A 453 -6.71 34.97 -12.49
N ASP A 454 -6.75 35.30 -11.19
CA ASP A 454 -7.67 36.30 -10.63
C ASP A 454 -7.49 37.67 -11.30
N GLN A 455 -6.24 38.13 -11.50
CA GLN A 455 -5.95 39.41 -12.15
C GLN A 455 -6.41 39.45 -13.61
N VAL A 456 -6.22 38.34 -14.33
CA VAL A 456 -6.63 38.24 -15.73
C VAL A 456 -8.15 38.18 -15.85
N ILE A 457 -8.81 37.29 -15.10
CA ILE A 457 -10.26 37.09 -15.14
C ILE A 457 -11.01 38.39 -14.76
N GLU A 458 -10.51 39.16 -13.80
CA GLU A 458 -11.14 40.42 -13.39
C GLU A 458 -11.24 41.42 -14.56
N LYS A 459 -10.17 41.54 -15.34
CA LYS A 459 -10.05 42.50 -16.46
C LYS A 459 -10.54 41.95 -17.81
N SER A 460 -10.90 40.67 -17.87
CA SER A 460 -11.33 40.00 -19.11
C SER A 460 -12.83 40.11 -19.33
N ASP A 461 -13.23 40.25 -20.60
CA ASP A 461 -14.60 39.95 -21.02
C ASP A 461 -14.79 38.42 -21.11
N LEU A 462 -15.53 37.86 -20.17
CA LEU A 462 -15.78 36.42 -20.06
C LEU A 462 -16.99 35.94 -20.87
N ASN A 463 -17.64 36.85 -21.60
CA ASN A 463 -18.73 36.55 -22.54
C ASN A 463 -18.33 36.75 -24.00
N ALA A 464 -17.05 37.04 -24.26
CA ALA A 464 -16.53 37.32 -25.60
C ALA A 464 -16.78 36.17 -26.59
N THR A 465 -16.77 34.91 -26.13
CA THR A 465 -17.13 33.75 -26.95
C THR A 465 -17.86 32.69 -26.12
N PRO A 466 -18.68 31.82 -26.74
CA PRO A 466 -19.32 30.70 -26.06
C PRO A 466 -18.30 29.79 -25.34
N THR A 467 -17.12 29.59 -25.93
CA THR A 467 -16.03 28.79 -25.35
C THR A 467 -15.50 29.42 -24.05
N ILE A 468 -15.25 30.73 -24.05
CA ILE A 468 -14.77 31.45 -22.85
C ILE A 468 -15.84 31.40 -21.76
N THR A 469 -17.11 31.62 -22.10
CA THR A 469 -18.24 31.51 -21.16
C THR A 469 -18.32 30.12 -20.55
N ALA A 470 -18.21 29.06 -21.36
CA ALA A 470 -18.25 27.68 -20.88
C ALA A 470 -17.07 27.33 -19.96
N LEU A 471 -15.85 27.76 -20.32
CA LEU A 471 -14.65 27.55 -19.49
C LEU A 471 -14.75 28.28 -18.16
N TYR A 472 -15.20 29.54 -18.16
CA TYR A 472 -15.41 30.28 -16.92
C TYR A 472 -16.53 29.68 -16.07
N ALA A 473 -17.63 29.20 -16.67
CA ALA A 473 -18.68 28.50 -15.96
C ALA A 473 -18.20 27.17 -15.33
N ALA A 474 -17.29 26.44 -15.98
CA ALA A 474 -16.63 25.28 -15.40
C ALA A 474 -15.77 25.68 -14.18
N LEU A 475 -14.99 26.75 -14.32
CA LEU A 475 -14.17 27.29 -13.24
C LEU A 475 -15.02 27.76 -12.04
N LYS A 476 -16.17 28.40 -12.28
CA LYS A 476 -17.16 28.76 -11.23
C LYS A 476 -17.67 27.55 -10.46
N ARG A 477 -17.97 26.45 -11.15
CA ARG A 477 -18.41 25.20 -10.49
C ARG A 477 -17.34 24.62 -9.56
N MET A 478 -16.07 24.90 -9.82
CA MET A 478 -14.94 24.51 -8.97
C MET A 478 -14.66 25.49 -7.81
N GLY A 479 -15.49 26.52 -7.65
CA GLY A 479 -15.36 27.49 -6.55
C GLY A 479 -14.53 28.73 -6.86
N TYR A 480 -14.14 28.94 -8.13
CA TYR A 480 -13.40 30.11 -8.56
C TYR A 480 -14.37 31.19 -9.08
N LYS A 481 -14.37 32.35 -8.43
CA LYS A 481 -15.16 33.51 -8.82
C LYS A 481 -14.25 34.69 -9.10
N LYS A 482 -14.68 35.60 -9.98
CA LYS A 482 -14.10 36.93 -10.12
C LYS A 482 -13.89 37.56 -8.73
N PRO A 483 -12.74 38.20 -8.47
CA PRO A 483 -12.52 38.98 -7.25
C PRO A 483 -13.70 39.89 -6.89
N SER A 484 -14.29 40.59 -7.86
CA SER A 484 -15.47 41.46 -7.65
C SER A 484 -16.76 40.72 -7.28
N GLU A 485 -16.88 39.42 -7.58
CA GLU A 485 -18.03 38.58 -7.22
C GLU A 485 -17.89 37.95 -5.82
N ARG A 486 -16.74 38.14 -5.14
CA ARG A 486 -16.50 37.63 -3.78
C ARG A 486 -17.16 38.59 -2.78
N ALA A 487 -17.94 38.07 -1.84
CA ALA A 487 -18.53 38.88 -0.78
C ALA A 487 -17.43 39.62 0.01
N ASN A 488 -17.66 40.89 0.35
CA ASN A 488 -16.71 41.73 1.10
C ASN A 488 -16.21 41.01 2.36
N GLY A 489 -14.91 40.74 2.42
CA GLY A 489 -14.25 40.08 3.55
C GLY A 489 -14.11 38.55 3.46
N CYS A 490 -14.72 37.89 2.48
CA CYS A 490 -14.60 36.44 2.30
C CYS A 490 -13.27 36.10 1.58
N LYS A 491 -12.21 35.87 2.36
CA LYS A 491 -10.85 35.68 1.82
C LYS A 491 -10.62 34.34 1.11
N MET A 492 -11.53 33.37 1.16
CA MET A 492 -11.37 32.12 0.44
C MET A 492 -12.71 31.52 0.01
N SER A 493 -12.75 30.91 -1.17
CA SER A 493 -13.86 30.03 -1.51
C SER A 493 -13.78 28.80 -0.61
N LYS A 494 -14.93 28.32 -0.10
CA LYS A 494 -15.08 27.08 0.67
C LYS A 494 -14.26 25.91 0.09
N TYR A 495 -14.11 25.87 -1.23
CA TYR A 495 -13.32 24.87 -1.96
C TYR A 495 -11.81 25.00 -1.70
N LYS A 496 -11.24 26.21 -1.73
CA LYS A 496 -9.82 26.41 -1.45
C LYS A 496 -9.50 26.17 0.04
N ASP A 497 -10.41 26.52 0.94
CA ASP A 497 -10.27 26.18 2.36
C ASP A 497 -10.27 24.67 2.57
N THR A 498 -11.19 23.95 1.93
CA THR A 498 -11.23 22.48 1.97
C THR A 498 -9.94 21.88 1.39
N ARG A 499 -9.49 22.36 0.22
CA ARG A 499 -8.23 21.93 -0.39
C ARG A 499 -7.05 22.15 0.56
N ASN A 500 -6.94 23.31 1.16
CA ASN A 500 -5.84 23.65 2.07
C ASN A 500 -5.90 22.81 3.35
N GLN A 501 -7.10 22.61 3.90
CA GLN A 501 -7.30 21.75 5.06
C GLN A 501 -6.85 20.31 4.77
N LEU A 502 -7.14 19.78 3.57
CA LEU A 502 -6.66 18.47 3.16
C LEU A 502 -5.14 18.47 2.98
N ALA A 503 -4.61 19.34 2.10
CA ALA A 503 -3.19 19.35 1.72
C ALA A 503 -2.22 19.59 2.89
N HIS A 504 -2.65 20.34 3.91
CA HIS A 504 -1.85 20.63 5.10
C HIS A 504 -2.17 19.73 6.29
N PHE A 505 -2.95 18.67 6.10
CA PHE A 505 -3.46 17.83 7.18
C PHE A 505 -4.08 18.62 8.34
N GLY A 506 -4.81 19.70 8.03
CA GLY A 506 -5.39 20.61 9.01
C GLY A 506 -6.40 19.94 9.94
N MET A 507 -6.93 18.77 9.55
CA MET A 507 -7.78 17.92 10.39
C MET A 507 -7.03 17.23 11.53
N LEU A 508 -5.70 17.12 11.46
CA LEU A 508 -4.85 16.56 12.52
C LEU A 508 -4.33 17.63 13.48
N HIS A 509 -4.75 18.88 13.35
CA HIS A 509 -4.29 19.96 14.21
C HIS A 509 -4.84 19.78 15.65
N PRO A 510 -4.05 19.98 16.73
CA PRO A 510 -4.49 19.73 18.11
C PRO A 510 -5.72 20.54 18.56
N LYS A 511 -5.95 21.70 17.92
CA LYS A 511 -7.12 22.56 18.16
C LYS A 511 -8.42 22.03 17.56
N GLN A 512 -8.39 20.93 16.79
CA GLN A 512 -9.61 20.33 16.26
C GLN A 512 -10.41 19.68 17.38
N ASP A 513 -11.74 19.83 17.33
CA ASP A 513 -12.64 19.28 18.34
C ASP A 513 -12.74 17.76 18.23
N LYS A 514 -12.89 17.23 17.02
CA LYS A 514 -12.90 15.78 16.76
C LYS A 514 -12.51 15.47 15.34
N LEU A 515 -11.95 14.28 15.13
CA LEU A 515 -11.71 13.74 13.80
C LEU A 515 -12.94 12.96 13.35
N SER A 516 -13.48 13.26 12.16
CA SER A 516 -14.54 12.45 11.54
C SER A 516 -14.25 12.25 10.06
N LEU A 517 -13.97 11.01 9.68
CA LEU A 517 -13.80 10.59 8.30
C LEU A 517 -15.09 10.81 7.50
N SER A 518 -16.26 10.60 8.09
CA SER A 518 -17.55 10.89 7.43
C SER A 518 -17.61 12.34 6.94
N SER A 519 -17.25 13.28 7.82
CA SER A 519 -17.21 14.71 7.47
C SER A 519 -16.15 15.01 6.41
N LEU A 520 -14.95 14.45 6.53
CA LEU A 520 -13.86 14.67 5.57
C LEU A 520 -14.16 14.07 4.18
N ILE A 521 -14.84 12.92 4.14
CA ILE A 521 -15.30 12.31 2.90
C ILE A 521 -16.33 13.22 2.24
N ASP A 522 -17.30 13.74 3.00
CA ASP A 522 -18.31 14.65 2.44
C ASP A 522 -17.72 15.96 1.94
N THR A 523 -16.80 16.60 2.69
CA THR A 523 -16.14 17.82 2.20
C THR A 523 -15.30 17.56 0.95
N THR A 524 -14.64 16.40 0.87
CA THR A 524 -13.90 16.00 -0.33
C THR A 524 -14.84 15.71 -1.52
N ARG A 525 -16.00 15.10 -1.29
CA ARG A 525 -17.04 14.91 -2.32
C ARG A 525 -17.62 16.23 -2.81
N GLU A 526 -17.81 17.18 -1.91
CA GLU A 526 -18.20 18.55 -2.26
C GLU A 526 -17.11 19.22 -3.10
N LEU A 527 -15.83 19.09 -2.74
CA LEU A 527 -14.69 19.60 -3.52
C LEU A 527 -14.66 19.03 -4.94
N MET A 528 -14.96 17.74 -5.11
CA MET A 528 -15.02 17.05 -6.41
C MET A 528 -16.35 17.25 -7.16
N SER A 529 -17.29 18.05 -6.67
CA SER A 529 -18.66 18.11 -7.22
C SER A 529 -18.77 18.62 -8.66
N TYR A 530 -17.72 19.27 -9.18
CA TYR A 530 -17.62 19.69 -10.57
C TYR A 530 -17.57 18.50 -11.56
N ASP A 531 -17.12 17.33 -11.12
CA ASP A 531 -17.04 16.10 -11.89
C ASP A 531 -17.73 14.95 -11.12
N ARG A 532 -18.83 14.43 -11.68
CA ARG A 532 -19.63 13.36 -11.07
C ARG A 532 -18.83 12.07 -10.87
N LYS A 533 -17.92 11.73 -11.77
CA LYS A 533 -17.07 10.54 -11.69
C LYS A 533 -16.12 10.67 -10.50
N LEU A 534 -15.45 11.81 -10.37
CA LEU A 534 -14.55 12.07 -9.25
C LEU A 534 -15.29 12.14 -7.92
N LYS A 535 -16.44 12.83 -7.85
CA LYS A 535 -17.29 12.89 -6.66
C LYS A 535 -17.67 11.51 -6.14
N ASN A 536 -18.09 10.62 -7.03
CA ASN A 536 -18.47 9.25 -6.64
C ASN A 536 -17.24 8.41 -6.27
N ALA A 537 -16.12 8.60 -6.96
CA ALA A 537 -14.88 7.87 -6.71
C ALA A 537 -14.35 8.08 -5.28
N VAL A 538 -14.60 9.24 -4.65
CA VAL A 538 -14.16 9.53 -3.27
C VAL A 538 -14.63 8.43 -2.32
N SER A 539 -15.94 8.22 -2.17
CA SER A 539 -16.49 7.21 -1.26
C SER A 539 -16.06 5.79 -1.64
N TYR A 540 -16.11 5.45 -2.93
CA TYR A 540 -15.70 4.12 -3.41
C TYR A 540 -14.25 3.82 -3.07
N SER A 541 -13.35 4.80 -3.20
CA SER A 541 -11.94 4.57 -2.87
C SER A 541 -11.70 4.31 -1.38
N ILE A 542 -12.48 4.92 -0.48
CA ILE A 542 -12.38 4.63 0.95
C ILE A 542 -12.94 3.25 1.29
N ILE A 543 -14.05 2.85 0.65
CA ILE A 543 -14.62 1.51 0.78
C ILE A 543 -13.61 0.45 0.33
N ASP A 544 -13.04 0.60 -0.87
CA ASP A 544 -12.03 -0.32 -1.43
C ASP A 544 -10.77 -0.41 -0.55
N MET A 545 -10.34 0.71 0.06
CA MET A 545 -9.22 0.69 1.01
C MET A 545 -9.53 -0.12 2.27
N LEU A 546 -10.71 0.05 2.87
CA LEU A 546 -11.15 -0.74 4.02
C LEU A 546 -11.29 -2.23 3.66
N GLU A 547 -11.80 -2.52 2.47
CA GLU A 547 -11.96 -3.88 1.96
C GLU A 547 -10.64 -4.62 1.76
N ARG A 548 -9.60 -3.92 1.30
CA ARG A 548 -8.23 -4.45 1.17
C ARG A 548 -7.60 -4.71 2.52
N ASP A 549 -7.93 -3.89 3.51
CA ASP A 549 -7.47 -4.08 4.89
C ASP A 549 -8.30 -5.12 5.65
N GLY A 550 -9.28 -5.79 5.01
CA GLY A 550 -10.05 -6.87 5.64
C GLY A 550 -11.27 -6.40 6.43
N LEU A 551 -11.75 -5.19 6.17
CA LEU A 551 -12.94 -4.60 6.77
C LEU A 551 -14.04 -4.45 5.72
N SER A 552 -15.29 -4.36 6.15
CA SER A 552 -16.41 -3.97 5.31
C SER A 552 -17.04 -2.73 5.90
N VAL A 553 -17.51 -1.81 5.06
CA VAL A 553 -18.19 -0.60 5.52
C VAL A 553 -19.48 -0.38 4.74
N LYS A 554 -20.55 -0.06 5.46
CA LYS A 554 -21.83 0.36 4.88
C LYS A 554 -22.06 1.82 5.22
N LEU A 555 -22.02 2.69 4.21
CA LEU A 555 -22.29 4.12 4.35
C LEU A 555 -23.76 4.39 4.04
N THR A 556 -24.48 5.00 4.97
CA THR A 556 -25.86 5.45 4.79
C THR A 556 -25.87 6.94 4.46
N PHE A 557 -26.58 7.33 3.41
CA PHE A 557 -26.66 8.72 2.96
C PHE A 557 -28.03 9.33 3.22
N LYS A 558 -28.02 10.58 3.70
CA LYS A 558 -29.20 11.44 3.84
C LYS A 558 -28.85 12.83 3.35
N ASP A 559 -29.71 13.42 2.52
CA ASP A 559 -29.49 14.74 1.90
C ASP A 559 -28.09 14.89 1.25
N HIS A 560 -27.67 13.83 0.55
CA HIS A 560 -26.35 13.69 -0.08
C HIS A 560 -25.13 13.67 0.84
N ARG A 561 -25.32 13.61 2.16
CA ARG A 561 -24.27 13.50 3.18
C ARG A 561 -24.27 12.14 3.86
N ILE A 562 -23.13 11.73 4.39
CA ILE A 562 -23.01 10.50 5.17
C ILE A 562 -23.66 10.73 6.53
N GLU A 563 -24.73 10.00 6.81
CA GLU A 563 -25.43 10.04 8.11
C GLU A 563 -24.81 9.06 9.10
N SER A 564 -24.44 7.87 8.61
CA SER A 564 -23.80 6.83 9.42
C SER A 564 -22.89 5.95 8.59
N ALA A 565 -21.88 5.39 9.23
CA ALA A 565 -21.05 4.32 8.71
C ALA A 565 -21.14 3.13 9.66
N LYS A 566 -21.36 1.92 9.13
CA LYS A 566 -21.25 0.68 9.90
C LYS A 566 -20.04 -0.09 9.40
N VAL A 567 -19.05 -0.28 10.25
CA VAL A 567 -17.82 -1.05 9.99
C VAL A 567 -17.97 -2.45 10.57
N ASP A 568 -17.55 -3.47 9.82
CA ASP A 568 -17.53 -4.86 10.27
C ASP A 568 -16.27 -5.56 9.75
N SER A 569 -15.87 -6.67 10.37
CA SER A 569 -14.75 -7.48 9.89
C SER A 569 -15.19 -8.35 8.71
N ARG A 570 -14.34 -8.46 7.67
CA ARG A 570 -14.54 -9.47 6.64
C ARG A 570 -14.32 -10.86 7.22
N THR A 571 -15.06 -11.83 6.69
CA THR A 571 -14.91 -13.22 7.06
C THR A 571 -13.96 -13.94 6.10
N ILE A 572 -13.10 -14.78 6.68
CA ILE A 572 -12.30 -15.78 5.99
C ILE A 572 -13.16 -17.04 5.92
N ILE A 573 -13.33 -17.60 4.72
CA ILE A 573 -14.02 -18.87 4.51
C ILE A 573 -12.97 -19.97 4.50
N HIS A 574 -13.09 -20.92 5.40
CA HIS A 574 -12.21 -22.08 5.51
C HIS A 574 -12.81 -23.28 4.78
N LEU A 575 -11.95 -24.26 4.45
CA LEU A 575 -12.32 -25.55 3.86
C LEU A 575 -13.38 -25.39 2.75
N LYS A 576 -13.04 -24.61 1.72
CA LYS A 576 -14.01 -24.13 0.73
C LYS A 576 -14.76 -25.31 0.08
N GLY A 577 -16.08 -25.34 0.27
CA GLY A 577 -16.96 -26.40 -0.24
C GLY A 577 -17.44 -27.35 0.86
N GLU A 578 -16.73 -27.43 1.98
CA GLU A 578 -17.21 -28.06 3.20
C GLU A 578 -18.16 -27.14 3.94
N LYS A 579 -19.10 -27.77 4.63
CA LYS A 579 -20.04 -27.11 5.52
C LYS A 579 -19.97 -27.76 6.88
N ASP A 580 -20.34 -27.01 7.90
CA ASP A 580 -20.52 -27.59 9.22
C ASP A 580 -21.76 -28.51 9.27
N PRO A 581 -21.97 -29.23 10.39
CA PRO A 581 -23.13 -30.12 10.54
C PRO A 581 -24.50 -29.42 10.44
N TYR A 582 -24.53 -28.08 10.40
CA TYR A 582 -25.72 -27.24 10.25
C TYR A 582 -25.82 -26.62 8.85
N ASP A 583 -25.06 -27.15 7.88
CA ASP A 583 -25.02 -26.70 6.49
C ASP A 583 -24.52 -25.24 6.34
N GLN A 584 -23.74 -24.73 7.30
CA GLN A 584 -23.17 -23.38 7.27
C GLN A 584 -21.70 -23.39 6.81
N PRO A 585 -21.22 -22.35 6.12
CA PRO A 585 -19.82 -22.21 5.78
C PRO A 585 -18.97 -22.02 7.04
N ILE A 586 -17.82 -22.68 7.09
CA ILE A 586 -16.85 -22.55 8.18
C ILE A 586 -16.13 -21.21 8.03
N THR A 587 -16.29 -20.31 8.99
CA THR A 587 -15.78 -18.94 8.88
C THR A 587 -14.99 -18.46 10.10
N GLU A 588 -14.03 -17.58 9.86
CA GLU A 588 -13.24 -16.86 10.86
C GLU A 588 -13.36 -15.35 10.58
N ARG A 589 -13.46 -14.50 11.61
CA ARG A 589 -13.35 -13.05 11.41
C ARG A 589 -11.90 -12.68 11.18
N GLN A 590 -11.61 -11.89 10.13
CA GLN A 590 -10.24 -11.47 9.82
C GLN A 590 -9.63 -10.59 10.91
N HIS A 591 -10.46 -9.82 11.61
CA HIS A 591 -10.10 -8.93 12.71
C HIS A 591 -11.00 -9.12 13.93
N GLY A 592 -10.45 -8.84 15.10
CA GLY A 592 -11.20 -8.85 16.35
C GLY A 592 -12.10 -7.63 16.51
N GLU A 593 -13.09 -7.77 17.39
CA GLU A 593 -14.09 -6.73 17.69
C GLU A 593 -13.44 -5.42 18.15
N HIS A 594 -12.39 -5.49 18.98
CA HIS A 594 -11.63 -4.32 19.43
C HIS A 594 -11.12 -3.48 18.25
N TYR A 595 -10.50 -4.09 17.24
CA TYR A 595 -10.03 -3.36 16.05
C TYR A 595 -11.17 -2.77 15.23
N VAL A 596 -12.28 -3.52 15.05
CA VAL A 596 -13.46 -3.02 14.33
C VAL A 596 -14.02 -1.77 15.00
N GLN A 597 -14.14 -1.78 16.33
CA GLN A 597 -14.60 -0.62 17.11
C GLN A 597 -13.64 0.56 17.02
N LEU A 598 -12.33 0.30 17.06
CA LEU A 598 -11.30 1.32 16.86
C LEU A 598 -11.44 2.04 15.51
N VAL A 599 -11.75 1.29 14.43
CA VAL A 599 -11.95 1.87 13.09
C VAL A 599 -13.32 2.55 12.96
N GLN A 600 -14.37 1.96 13.54
CA GLN A 600 -15.72 2.51 13.56
C GLN A 600 -15.76 3.95 14.10
N GLN A 601 -14.92 4.28 15.07
CA GLN A 601 -14.82 5.62 15.67
C GLN A 601 -14.10 6.67 14.83
N LEU A 602 -13.45 6.25 13.76
CA LEU A 602 -12.90 7.21 12.81
C LEU A 602 -14.04 7.86 12.00
N PHE A 603 -15.20 7.23 11.89
CA PHE A 603 -16.36 7.73 11.15
C PHE A 603 -17.29 8.57 12.02
#